data_AF-A0A391NK65-F1
#
_entry.id   AF-A0A391NK65-F1
#
_cell.length_a   1.000
_cell.length_b   1.000
_cell.length_c   1.000
_cell.angle_alpha   90.00
_cell.angle_beta   90.00
_cell.angle_gamma   90.00
#
_symmetry.space_group_name_H-M   'P 1'
#
loop_
_entity.id
_entity.type
_entity.pdbx_description
1 polymer ?
#
loop_
_entity_poly.entity_id
_entity_poly.type
_entity_poly.pdbx_seq_one_letter_code
_entity_poly.pdbx_strand_id
1 'polypeptide(L)'
;MGGYIPPHKRTLRAEEVEVGSVEYQRAEWDSMKRSLKGLFNRVNVDNTPYVLRDLFRVNLIRGRGLFAKILLETQAADPGRTPVYAALVAVVNAKLPDVGRLVAHRVVDIFSSSIQSGQKAACLNAGRFLAHLANQGVVNELLVIEGVYMLLLRPTPASVDVAVEMVRLCGQMLSSSASAGMEAVFARLREILEVPDTVRRIRYAVESLFASRRTGFGDFPQLPAGLALVDPSDQVRHSVSLGIGGTRSKLKTRPKLDWFVETEAPRYMLDTAAWERISGAIVPQMDSLVPGPEEREADVASSGEAGGDSKVQELVRDQRPGAQVEYAAAGPVDRVDMTDTDRIRYRRKVYLALHSSATHDEAVHKMLRAGVAGPGSEEALVDMLLDCVSQLQTYLPFFGAVSTRLCQLHTKWQDAFDAAFHSRYESLHQVDTKAIRNIARLYAHLLCCDALPWEIMDGVRLSESTTTASSRIFLKVLLLQCASGLGVKPLCKVLQDKDNAPYVAGLFPDSPLADAVFACDFFAVVGLGDLAAPLREFVVSERERERVDRRLEDVISEDESYSYSYSDD
;
A
#
# COMPACT_ATOMS: atom_id res chain seq x y z
N MET A 1 -12.89 38.96 -31.19
CA MET A 1 -12.25 39.55 -30.00
C MET A 1 -13.07 39.17 -28.77
N GLY A 2 -12.66 38.15 -28.02
CA GLY A 2 -13.38 37.70 -26.82
C GLY A 2 -12.79 38.38 -25.59
N GLY A 3 -13.47 39.41 -25.09
CA GLY A 3 -13.05 40.15 -23.90
C GLY A 3 -13.08 39.29 -22.64
N TYR A 4 -12.14 39.54 -21.73
CA TYR A 4 -12.05 38.90 -20.42
C TYR A 4 -13.33 39.16 -19.62
N ILE A 5 -14.05 38.09 -19.27
CA ILE A 5 -15.24 38.15 -18.40
C ILE A 5 -14.80 37.87 -16.96
N PRO A 6 -15.01 38.81 -16.02
CA PRO A 6 -14.63 38.67 -14.62
C PRO A 6 -15.34 37.51 -13.89
N PRO A 7 -14.72 36.92 -12.84
CA PRO A 7 -15.21 35.70 -12.17
C PRO A 7 -16.64 35.79 -11.64
N HIS A 8 -17.02 36.93 -11.06
CA HIS A 8 -18.36 37.19 -10.51
C HIS A 8 -19.47 37.30 -11.58
N LYS A 9 -19.12 37.60 -12.84
CA LYS A 9 -20.06 37.54 -13.97
C LYS A 9 -20.17 36.14 -14.59
N ARG A 10 -19.26 35.22 -14.27
CA ARG A 10 -19.37 33.80 -14.67
C ARG A 10 -20.30 33.01 -13.76
N THR A 11 -20.32 33.34 -12.47
CA THR A 11 -21.23 32.73 -11.49
C THR A 11 -22.68 33.11 -11.75
N LEU A 12 -22.96 34.40 -12.03
CA LEU A 12 -24.32 34.86 -12.40
C LEU A 12 -24.86 34.22 -13.69
N ARG A 13 -23.97 33.87 -14.64
CA ARG A 13 -24.36 33.18 -15.88
C ARG A 13 -24.51 31.68 -15.71
N ALA A 14 -23.90 31.09 -14.68
CA ALA A 14 -24.00 29.66 -14.38
C ALA A 14 -25.33 29.31 -13.68
N GLU A 15 -25.98 30.29 -13.05
CA GLU A 15 -27.26 30.13 -12.36
C GLU A 15 -28.48 30.07 -13.32
N GLU A 16 -28.33 30.44 -14.59
CA GLU A 16 -29.43 30.47 -15.59
C GLU A 16 -29.39 29.32 -16.62
N VAL A 17 -28.37 28.46 -16.62
CA VAL A 17 -28.21 27.42 -17.65
C VAL A 17 -28.77 26.08 -17.15
N GLU A 18 -29.77 25.55 -17.86
CA GLU A 18 -30.40 24.27 -17.54
C GLU A 18 -29.37 23.12 -17.54
N VAL A 19 -29.35 22.34 -16.46
CA VAL A 19 -28.46 21.20 -16.28
C VAL A 19 -28.72 20.16 -17.38
N GLY A 20 -27.66 19.79 -18.09
CA GLY A 20 -27.75 18.82 -19.19
C GLY A 20 -28.02 19.45 -20.57
N SER A 21 -28.29 20.76 -20.65
CA SER A 21 -28.33 21.48 -21.92
C SER A 21 -26.98 21.43 -22.67
N VAL A 22 -27.00 21.66 -23.98
CA VAL A 22 -25.78 21.64 -24.82
C VAL A 22 -24.76 22.68 -24.35
N GLU A 23 -25.23 23.85 -23.93
CA GLU A 23 -24.40 24.93 -23.40
C GLU A 23 -23.74 24.54 -22.07
N TYR A 24 -24.50 23.94 -21.15
CA TYR A 24 -23.97 23.39 -19.90
C TYR A 24 -22.88 22.34 -20.17
N GLN A 25 -23.19 21.35 -21.02
CA GLN A 25 -22.26 20.27 -21.34
C GLN A 25 -20.97 20.78 -21.98
N ARG A 26 -21.04 21.84 -22.81
CA ARG A 26 -19.88 22.46 -23.44
C ARG A 26 -19.04 23.23 -22.43
N ALA A 27 -19.67 23.99 -21.54
CA ALA A 27 -18.99 24.70 -20.46
C ALA A 27 -18.23 23.71 -19.54
N GLU A 28 -18.87 22.60 -19.16
CA GLU A 28 -18.24 21.53 -18.38
C GLU A 28 -17.10 20.85 -19.12
N TRP A 29 -17.26 20.58 -20.43
CA TRP A 29 -16.18 20.03 -21.25
C TRP A 29 -14.94 20.93 -21.28
N ASP A 30 -15.14 22.24 -21.46
CA ASP A 30 -14.05 23.21 -21.45
C ASP A 30 -13.43 23.37 -20.05
N SER A 31 -14.23 23.23 -18.99
CA SER A 31 -13.77 23.19 -17.60
C SER A 31 -12.89 21.99 -17.33
N MET A 32 -13.32 20.78 -17.73
CA MET A 32 -12.52 19.55 -17.63
C MET A 32 -11.19 19.69 -18.36
N LYS A 33 -11.21 20.21 -19.60
CA LYS A 33 -10.00 20.43 -20.40
C LYS A 33 -8.98 21.35 -19.70
N ARG A 34 -9.44 22.46 -19.12
CA ARG A 34 -8.57 23.38 -18.36
C ARG A 34 -8.03 22.73 -17.09
N SER A 35 -8.87 22.00 -16.37
CA SER A 35 -8.51 21.31 -15.13
C SER A 35 -7.44 20.26 -15.37
N LEU A 36 -7.62 19.37 -16.35
CA LEU A 36 -6.63 18.36 -16.73
C LEU A 36 -5.27 18.98 -17.11
N LYS A 37 -5.29 20.04 -17.93
CA LYS A 37 -4.06 20.74 -18.32
C LYS A 37 -3.35 21.37 -17.11
N GLY A 38 -4.10 21.98 -16.20
CA GLY A 38 -3.55 22.55 -14.96
C GLY A 38 -2.93 21.49 -14.05
N LEU A 39 -3.59 20.34 -13.91
CA LEU A 39 -3.14 19.20 -13.10
C LEU A 39 -1.83 18.60 -13.63
N PHE A 40 -1.74 18.32 -14.94
CA PHE A 40 -0.53 17.72 -15.50
C PHE A 40 0.65 18.68 -15.52
N ASN A 41 0.44 19.98 -15.70
CA ASN A 41 1.55 20.93 -15.71
C ASN A 41 2.18 21.12 -14.32
N ARG A 42 1.41 20.92 -13.24
CA ARG A 42 1.88 21.09 -11.86
C ARG A 42 2.34 19.80 -11.18
N VAL A 43 2.09 18.63 -11.78
CA VAL A 43 2.42 17.35 -11.14
C VAL A 43 3.94 17.15 -11.05
N ASN A 44 4.39 16.72 -9.88
CA ASN A 44 5.75 16.31 -9.55
C ASN A 44 5.72 15.16 -8.53
N VAL A 45 6.88 14.60 -8.18
CA VAL A 45 6.98 13.44 -7.27
C VAL A 45 6.25 13.71 -5.94
N ASP A 46 6.49 14.86 -5.33
CA ASP A 46 6.00 15.20 -3.99
C ASP A 46 4.49 15.45 -3.94
N ASN A 47 3.93 16.04 -5.00
CA ASN A 47 2.52 16.43 -5.05
C ASN A 47 1.62 15.45 -5.82
N THR A 48 2.17 14.34 -6.35
CA THR A 48 1.41 13.37 -7.15
C THR A 48 0.13 12.89 -6.44
N PRO A 49 0.14 12.54 -5.14
CA PRO A 49 -1.08 12.12 -4.43
C PRO A 49 -2.18 13.19 -4.41
N TYR A 50 -1.81 14.45 -4.18
CA TYR A 50 -2.75 15.58 -4.19
C TYR A 50 -3.33 15.82 -5.58
N VAL A 51 -2.49 15.75 -6.61
CA VAL A 51 -2.92 15.89 -8.01
C VAL A 51 -3.87 14.75 -8.38
N LEU A 52 -3.60 13.51 -7.95
CA LEU A 52 -4.47 12.36 -8.17
C LEU A 52 -5.85 12.56 -7.54
N ARG A 53 -5.91 13.02 -6.29
CA ARG A 53 -7.18 13.35 -5.63
C ARG A 53 -8.01 14.34 -6.45
N ASP A 54 -7.39 15.46 -6.86
CA ASP A 54 -8.07 16.49 -7.64
C ASP A 54 -8.44 15.98 -9.05
N LEU A 55 -7.63 15.09 -9.62
CA LEU A 55 -7.85 14.46 -10.92
C LEU A 55 -9.09 13.55 -10.90
N PHE A 56 -9.30 12.77 -9.84
CA PHE A 56 -10.48 11.91 -9.69
C PHE A 56 -11.77 12.69 -9.37
N ARG A 57 -11.70 14.01 -9.19
CA ARG A 57 -12.89 14.89 -9.19
C ARG A 57 -13.33 15.28 -10.60
N VAL A 58 -12.44 15.19 -11.58
CA VAL A 58 -12.75 15.45 -13.00
C VAL A 58 -13.36 14.20 -13.63
N ASN A 59 -14.45 14.31 -14.40
CA ASN A 59 -15.10 13.16 -15.04
C ASN A 59 -14.20 12.49 -16.09
N LEU A 60 -13.37 11.55 -15.65
CA LEU A 60 -12.40 10.83 -16.49
C LEU A 60 -13.06 9.83 -17.43
N ILE A 61 -14.29 9.39 -17.18
CA ILE A 61 -15.02 8.51 -18.11
C ILE A 61 -15.39 9.29 -19.36
N ARG A 62 -16.04 10.45 -19.20
CA ARG A 62 -16.38 11.36 -20.30
C ARG A 62 -15.12 12.00 -20.90
N GLY A 63 -14.19 12.42 -20.05
CA GLY A 63 -12.95 13.12 -20.39
C GLY A 63 -11.78 12.22 -20.79
N ARG A 64 -11.93 10.90 -20.94
CA ARG A 64 -10.79 9.97 -21.21
C ARG A 64 -9.97 10.32 -22.45
N GLY A 65 -10.61 10.87 -23.49
CA GLY A 65 -9.91 11.33 -24.69
C GLY A 65 -9.07 12.59 -24.42
N LEU A 66 -9.67 13.57 -23.71
CA LEU A 66 -8.95 14.75 -23.23
C LEU A 66 -7.78 14.37 -22.31
N PHE A 67 -8.00 13.46 -21.37
CA PHE A 67 -6.98 12.95 -20.46
C PHE A 67 -5.78 12.42 -21.25
N ALA A 68 -6.02 11.47 -22.15
CA ALA A 68 -4.95 10.87 -22.94
C ALA A 68 -4.26 11.88 -23.86
N LYS A 69 -5.03 12.74 -24.53
CA LYS A 69 -4.47 13.76 -25.45
C LYS A 69 -3.59 14.77 -24.72
N ILE A 70 -4.12 15.41 -23.66
CA ILE A 70 -3.41 16.47 -22.94
C ILE A 70 -2.19 15.88 -22.23
N LEU A 71 -2.28 14.67 -21.67
CA LEU A 71 -1.14 14.00 -21.04
C LEU A 71 0.00 13.75 -22.03
N LEU A 72 -0.31 13.28 -23.24
CA LEU A 72 0.69 13.06 -24.29
C LEU A 72 1.32 14.37 -24.78
N GLU A 73 0.53 15.42 -24.94
CA GLU A 73 1.02 16.75 -25.29
C GLU A 73 1.94 17.32 -24.19
N THR A 74 1.55 17.19 -22.91
CA THR A 74 2.35 17.64 -21.76
C THR A 74 3.62 16.82 -21.60
N GLN A 75 3.58 15.49 -21.77
CA GLN A 75 4.77 14.64 -21.74
C GLN A 75 5.74 14.95 -22.88
N ALA A 76 5.24 15.24 -24.07
CA ALA A 76 6.08 15.63 -25.19
C ALA A 76 6.77 16.98 -24.97
N ALA A 77 6.12 17.89 -24.25
CA ALA A 77 6.69 19.19 -23.88
C ALA A 77 7.70 19.12 -22.73
N ASP A 78 7.52 18.20 -21.76
CA ASP A 78 8.46 17.94 -20.67
C ASP A 78 8.73 16.44 -20.49
N PRO A 79 9.62 15.85 -21.30
CA PRO A 79 9.94 14.43 -21.21
C PRO A 79 10.67 14.04 -19.92
N GLY A 80 11.26 14.99 -19.18
CA GLY A 80 11.95 14.70 -17.92
C GLY A 80 10.99 14.20 -16.82
N ARG A 81 9.72 14.62 -16.87
CA ARG A 81 8.67 14.19 -15.91
C ARG A 81 7.92 12.93 -16.33
N THR A 82 8.37 12.22 -17.36
CA THR A 82 7.74 10.97 -17.82
C THR A 82 7.52 9.94 -16.71
N PRO A 83 8.44 9.73 -15.74
CA PRO A 83 8.19 8.82 -14.62
C PRO A 83 6.95 9.19 -13.80
N VAL A 84 6.75 10.49 -13.56
CA VAL A 84 5.61 11.04 -12.81
C VAL A 84 4.30 10.84 -13.59
N TYR A 85 4.31 11.13 -14.89
CA TYR A 85 3.15 10.90 -15.75
C TYR A 85 2.78 9.41 -15.82
N ALA A 86 3.77 8.51 -15.86
CA ALA A 86 3.54 7.07 -15.85
C ALA A 86 2.95 6.59 -14.52
N ALA A 87 3.43 7.11 -13.38
CA ALA A 87 2.85 6.83 -12.06
C ALA A 87 1.40 7.28 -11.96
N LEU A 88 1.10 8.49 -12.45
CA LEU A 88 -0.27 9.01 -12.52
C LEU A 88 -1.16 8.11 -13.39
N VAL A 89 -0.67 7.68 -14.56
CA VAL A 89 -1.41 6.73 -15.42
C VAL A 89 -1.61 5.40 -14.72
N ALA A 90 -0.64 4.90 -13.95
CA ALA A 90 -0.77 3.65 -13.22
C ALA A 90 -1.92 3.68 -12.22
N VAL A 91 -2.03 4.75 -11.42
CA VAL A 91 -3.12 4.90 -10.45
C VAL A 91 -4.47 5.03 -11.17
N VAL A 92 -4.54 5.85 -12.22
CA VAL A 92 -5.75 5.97 -13.05
C VAL A 92 -6.11 4.62 -13.66
N ASN A 93 -5.14 3.83 -14.10
CA ASN A 93 -5.35 2.54 -14.72
C ASN A 93 -5.86 1.47 -13.74
N ALA A 94 -5.39 1.47 -12.49
CA ALA A 94 -5.88 0.57 -11.45
C ALA A 94 -7.37 0.80 -11.15
N LYS A 95 -7.84 2.05 -11.18
CA LYS A 95 -9.24 2.40 -10.89
C LYS A 95 -10.12 2.46 -12.15
N LEU A 96 -9.57 2.86 -13.28
CA LEU A 96 -10.25 3.05 -14.57
C LEU A 96 -9.42 2.44 -15.72
N PRO A 97 -9.41 1.10 -15.87
CA PRO A 97 -8.55 0.40 -16.84
C PRO A 97 -8.75 0.82 -18.30
N ASP A 98 -9.96 1.25 -18.66
CA ASP A 98 -10.26 1.75 -20.01
C ASP A 98 -9.51 3.03 -20.36
N VAL A 99 -9.24 3.88 -19.37
CA VAL A 99 -8.45 5.11 -19.56
C VAL A 99 -6.99 4.75 -19.77
N GLY A 100 -6.42 3.88 -18.92
CA GLY A 100 -5.05 3.39 -19.07
C GLY A 100 -4.82 2.67 -20.41
N ARG A 101 -5.78 1.84 -20.84
CA ARG A 101 -5.75 1.17 -22.15
C ARG A 101 -5.72 2.16 -23.31
N LEU A 102 -6.52 3.23 -23.24
CA LEU A 102 -6.56 4.26 -24.27
C LEU A 102 -5.21 4.99 -24.38
N VAL A 103 -4.60 5.33 -23.25
CA VAL A 103 -3.25 5.91 -23.21
C VAL A 103 -2.25 4.96 -23.85
N ALA A 104 -2.21 3.70 -23.42
CA ALA A 104 -1.31 2.69 -23.98
C ALA A 104 -1.45 2.56 -25.50
N HIS A 105 -2.69 2.44 -26.01
CA HIS A 105 -2.94 2.37 -27.46
C HIS A 105 -2.44 3.59 -28.23
N ARG A 106 -2.60 4.80 -27.68
CA ARG A 106 -2.15 6.04 -28.33
C ARG A 106 -0.63 6.18 -28.30
N VAL A 107 0.02 5.85 -27.18
CA VAL A 107 1.49 5.85 -27.10
C VAL A 107 2.09 4.86 -28.12
N VAL A 108 1.53 3.65 -28.21
CA VAL A 108 1.98 2.64 -29.18
C VAL A 108 1.76 3.09 -30.62
N ASP A 109 0.63 3.74 -30.91
CA ASP A 109 0.35 4.29 -32.24
C ASP A 109 1.34 5.39 -32.63
N ILE A 110 1.62 6.34 -31.72
CA ILE A 110 2.61 7.40 -31.91
C ILE A 110 4.01 6.81 -32.11
N PHE A 111 4.40 5.84 -31.28
CA PHE A 111 5.70 5.16 -31.39
C PHE A 111 5.83 4.45 -32.74
N SER A 112 4.85 3.63 -33.13
CA SER A 112 4.89 2.90 -34.41
C SER A 112 4.92 3.84 -35.62
N SER A 113 4.12 4.91 -35.59
CA SER A 113 4.03 5.90 -36.68
C SER A 113 5.27 6.78 -36.77
N SER A 114 5.90 7.10 -35.64
CA SER A 114 7.14 7.91 -35.61
C SER A 114 8.37 7.12 -36.07
N ILE A 115 8.40 5.79 -35.86
CA ILE A 115 9.41 4.92 -36.49
C ILE A 115 9.27 4.95 -38.01
N GLN A 116 8.05 4.81 -38.53
CA GLN A 116 7.79 4.80 -39.97
C GLN A 116 8.08 6.14 -40.64
N SER A 117 7.75 7.25 -39.98
CA SER A 117 7.94 8.60 -40.49
C SER A 117 9.33 9.21 -40.17
N GLY A 118 10.19 8.50 -39.43
CA GLY A 118 11.53 8.96 -39.10
C GLY A 118 11.59 10.12 -38.10
N GLN A 119 10.50 10.42 -37.38
CA GLN A 119 10.44 11.53 -36.42
C GLN A 119 11.13 11.15 -35.11
N LYS A 120 12.44 11.42 -35.00
CA LYS A 120 13.25 11.04 -33.84
C LYS A 120 12.68 11.52 -32.50
N ALA A 121 12.28 12.79 -32.39
CA ALA A 121 11.82 13.37 -31.13
C ALA A 121 10.52 12.70 -30.63
N ALA A 122 9.55 12.50 -31.53
CA ALA A 122 8.31 11.81 -31.21
C ALA A 122 8.54 10.34 -30.84
N CYS A 123 9.42 9.66 -31.57
CA CYS A 123 9.80 8.28 -31.30
C CYS A 123 10.49 8.12 -29.94
N LEU A 124 11.41 9.04 -29.62
CA LEU A 124 12.10 9.06 -28.34
C LEU A 124 11.13 9.31 -27.19
N ASN A 125 10.27 10.32 -27.28
CA ASN A 125 9.30 10.65 -26.23
C ASN A 125 8.30 9.51 -26.00
N ALA A 126 7.74 8.94 -27.07
CA ALA A 126 6.84 7.80 -26.96
C ALA A 126 7.56 6.55 -26.42
N GLY A 127 8.80 6.30 -26.83
CA GLY A 127 9.64 5.20 -26.33
C GLY A 127 9.93 5.31 -24.84
N ARG A 128 10.30 6.51 -24.35
CA ARG A 128 10.44 6.79 -22.91
C ARG A 128 9.15 6.51 -22.16
N PHE A 129 8.02 6.95 -22.71
CA PHE A 129 6.74 6.75 -22.06
C PHE A 129 6.37 5.26 -22.00
N LEU A 130 6.59 4.49 -23.07
CA LEU A 130 6.40 3.02 -23.05
C LEU A 130 7.27 2.34 -22.00
N ALA A 131 8.55 2.73 -21.88
CA ALA A 131 9.46 2.16 -20.88
C ALA A 131 8.95 2.39 -19.45
N HIS A 132 8.51 3.62 -19.13
CA HIS A 132 7.98 3.91 -17.79
C HIS A 132 6.59 3.31 -17.54
N LEU A 133 5.72 3.22 -18.57
CA LEU A 133 4.45 2.49 -18.46
C LEU A 133 4.66 1.00 -18.19
N ALA A 134 5.71 0.39 -18.75
CA ALA A 134 6.07 -0.99 -18.47
C ALA A 134 6.64 -1.14 -17.05
N ASN A 135 7.52 -0.24 -16.60
CA ASN A 135 8.03 -0.23 -15.23
C ASN A 135 6.91 -0.17 -14.18
N GLN A 136 5.88 0.62 -14.46
CA GLN A 136 4.68 0.81 -13.63
C GLN A 136 3.62 -0.30 -13.81
N GLY A 137 3.88 -1.32 -14.63
CA GLY A 137 2.98 -2.45 -14.83
C GLY A 137 1.71 -2.16 -15.64
N VAL A 138 1.61 -1.01 -16.32
CA VAL A 138 0.45 -0.63 -17.14
C VAL A 138 0.43 -1.40 -18.46
N VAL A 139 1.58 -1.62 -19.07
CA VAL A 139 1.74 -2.43 -20.29
C VAL A 139 2.68 -3.59 -20.03
N ASN A 140 2.55 -4.66 -20.83
CA ASN A 140 3.45 -5.78 -20.75
C ASN A 140 4.87 -5.39 -21.19
N GLU A 141 5.87 -5.81 -20.42
CA GLU A 141 7.29 -5.63 -20.68
C GLU A 141 7.75 -6.14 -22.06
N LEU A 142 7.09 -7.16 -22.59
CA LEU A 142 7.34 -7.70 -23.93
C LEU A 142 7.09 -6.65 -25.03
N LEU A 143 6.17 -5.71 -24.83
CA LEU A 143 5.92 -4.61 -25.78
C LEU A 143 7.16 -3.72 -25.96
N VAL A 144 7.93 -3.52 -24.87
CA VAL A 144 9.16 -2.72 -24.93
C VAL A 144 10.22 -3.45 -25.74
N ILE A 145 10.34 -4.77 -25.54
CA ILE A 145 11.28 -5.63 -26.29
C ILE A 145 10.92 -5.65 -27.77
N GLU A 146 9.63 -5.80 -28.13
CA GLU A 146 9.15 -5.68 -29.51
C GLU A 146 9.55 -4.33 -30.12
N GLY A 147 9.37 -3.24 -29.38
CA GLY A 147 9.71 -1.89 -29.84
C GLY A 147 11.20 -1.69 -30.07
N VAL A 148 12.03 -2.19 -29.16
CA VAL A 148 13.50 -2.18 -29.30
C VAL A 148 13.91 -3.00 -30.51
N TYR A 149 13.34 -4.19 -30.71
CA TYR A 149 13.65 -5.03 -31.87
C TYR A 149 13.30 -4.32 -33.20
N MET A 150 12.15 -3.65 -33.26
CA MET A 150 11.74 -2.85 -34.43
C MET A 150 12.72 -1.72 -34.75
N LEU A 151 13.28 -1.07 -33.73
CA LEU A 151 14.30 -0.01 -33.90
C LEU A 151 15.66 -0.56 -34.37
N LEU A 152 16.01 -1.78 -33.97
CA LEU A 152 17.28 -2.45 -34.28
C LEU A 152 17.24 -3.29 -35.57
N LEU A 153 16.06 -3.44 -36.19
CA LEU A 153 15.92 -4.14 -37.47
C LEU A 153 16.70 -3.43 -38.58
N ARG A 154 16.63 -2.09 -38.62
CA ARG A 154 17.43 -1.23 -39.51
C ARG A 154 18.16 -0.19 -38.67
N PRO A 155 19.34 -0.50 -38.14
CA PRO A 155 20.03 0.34 -37.17
C PRO A 155 20.53 1.63 -37.83
N THR A 156 20.04 2.76 -37.32
CA THR A 156 20.54 4.10 -37.62
C THR A 156 21.02 4.74 -36.33
N PRO A 157 21.86 5.79 -36.36
CA PRO A 157 22.25 6.47 -35.13
C PRO A 157 21.04 6.96 -34.32
N ALA A 158 19.97 7.40 -35.00
CA ALA A 158 18.75 7.83 -34.33
C ALA A 158 17.95 6.66 -33.71
N SER A 159 17.79 5.54 -34.43
CA SER A 159 17.02 4.40 -33.90
C SER A 159 17.77 3.67 -32.79
N VAL A 160 19.11 3.57 -32.88
CA VAL A 160 19.95 3.03 -31.81
C VAL A 160 19.89 3.92 -30.56
N ASP A 161 19.98 5.25 -30.70
CA ASP A 161 19.84 6.16 -29.56
C ASP A 161 18.52 5.92 -28.80
N VAL A 162 17.40 5.78 -29.53
CA VAL A 162 16.08 5.53 -28.92
C VAL A 162 16.04 4.14 -28.27
N ALA A 163 16.54 3.11 -28.94
CA ALA A 163 16.57 1.74 -28.41
C ALA A 163 17.39 1.67 -27.12
N VAL A 164 18.58 2.28 -27.11
CA VAL A 164 19.46 2.36 -25.94
C VAL A 164 18.76 3.08 -24.80
N GLU A 165 18.12 4.22 -25.05
CA GLU A 165 17.39 4.95 -24.03
C GLU A 165 16.25 4.12 -23.42
N MET A 166 15.44 3.47 -24.27
CA MET A 166 14.34 2.63 -23.79
C MET A 166 14.85 1.51 -22.88
N VAL A 167 15.88 0.77 -23.32
CA VAL A 167 16.46 -0.32 -22.53
C VAL A 167 17.10 0.20 -21.25
N ARG A 168 17.70 1.40 -21.27
CA ARG A 168 18.28 2.02 -20.08
C ARG A 168 17.22 2.30 -19.02
N LEU A 169 16.08 2.88 -19.41
CA LEU A 169 15.00 3.29 -18.50
C LEU A 169 14.21 2.12 -17.87
N CYS A 170 14.18 0.96 -18.52
CA CYS A 170 13.46 -0.22 -18.01
C CYS A 170 14.36 -1.45 -17.81
N GLY A 171 15.68 -1.27 -17.88
CA GLY A 171 16.65 -2.36 -17.88
C GLY A 171 16.66 -3.18 -16.59
N GLN A 172 16.44 -2.52 -15.44
CA GLN A 172 16.32 -3.22 -14.16
C GLN A 172 15.11 -4.18 -14.16
N MET A 173 13.95 -3.70 -14.63
CA MET A 173 12.74 -4.51 -14.75
C MET A 173 12.93 -5.65 -15.75
N LEU A 174 13.39 -5.36 -16.97
CA LEU A 174 13.61 -6.36 -18.02
C LEU A 174 14.59 -7.46 -17.60
N SER A 175 15.62 -7.10 -16.80
CA SER A 175 16.58 -8.09 -16.30
C SER A 175 15.94 -9.10 -15.33
N SER A 176 14.89 -8.69 -14.61
CA SER A 176 14.18 -9.52 -13.65
C SER A 176 13.00 -10.30 -14.25
N SER A 177 12.21 -9.67 -15.13
CA SER A 177 10.95 -10.25 -15.64
C SER A 177 11.07 -10.84 -17.04
N ALA A 178 12.04 -10.40 -17.85
CA ALA A 178 12.18 -10.78 -19.25
C ALA A 178 13.65 -10.99 -19.65
N SER A 179 14.40 -11.71 -18.83
CA SER A 179 15.85 -11.94 -19.00
C SER A 179 16.23 -12.48 -20.37
N ALA A 180 15.47 -13.45 -20.90
CA ALA A 180 15.70 -14.01 -22.25
C ALA A 180 15.54 -12.96 -23.37
N GLY A 181 14.50 -12.11 -23.29
CA GLY A 181 14.30 -11.04 -24.26
C GLY A 181 15.38 -9.95 -24.15
N MET A 182 15.82 -9.65 -22.93
CA MET A 182 16.93 -8.75 -22.67
C MET A 182 18.24 -9.30 -23.26
N GLU A 183 18.52 -10.59 -23.11
CA GLU A 183 19.68 -11.23 -23.72
C GLU A 183 19.66 -11.15 -25.24
N ALA A 184 18.51 -11.39 -25.86
CA ALA A 184 18.34 -11.26 -27.31
C ALA A 184 18.61 -9.84 -27.81
N VAL A 185 18.14 -8.81 -27.09
CA VAL A 185 18.44 -7.41 -27.40
C VAL A 185 19.94 -7.14 -27.36
N PHE A 186 20.63 -7.61 -26.32
CA PHE A 186 22.08 -7.40 -26.20
C PHE A 186 22.88 -8.19 -27.23
N ALA A 187 22.44 -9.40 -27.59
CA ALA A 187 23.04 -10.16 -28.69
C ALA A 187 22.94 -9.36 -30.00
N ARG A 188 21.76 -8.84 -30.33
CA ARG A 188 21.55 -8.01 -31.52
C ARG A 188 22.42 -6.75 -31.52
N LEU A 189 22.59 -6.10 -30.36
CA LEU A 189 23.45 -4.93 -30.23
C LEU A 189 24.94 -5.27 -30.44
N ARG A 190 25.41 -6.47 -30.04
CA ARG A 190 26.78 -6.92 -30.33
C ARG A 190 26.98 -7.13 -31.83
N GLU A 191 26.05 -7.79 -32.50
CA GLU A 191 26.09 -7.98 -33.96
C GLU A 191 26.22 -6.63 -34.69
N ILE A 192 25.50 -5.60 -34.23
CA ILE A 192 25.58 -4.26 -34.81
C ILE A 192 26.98 -3.64 -34.64
N LEU A 193 27.70 -3.94 -33.55
CA LEU A 193 29.05 -3.41 -33.30
C LEU A 193 30.16 -4.11 -34.10
N GLU A 194 29.91 -5.36 -34.51
CA GLU A 194 30.84 -6.17 -35.32
C GLU A 194 30.87 -5.74 -36.80
N VAL A 195 29.85 -5.01 -37.26
CA VAL A 195 29.80 -4.51 -38.64
C VAL A 195 30.99 -3.55 -38.89
N PRO A 196 31.80 -3.78 -39.94
CA PRO A 196 32.87 -2.86 -40.33
C PRO A 196 32.33 -1.45 -40.57
N ASP A 197 33.11 -0.42 -40.22
CA ASP A 197 32.73 1.00 -40.38
C ASP A 197 31.47 1.45 -39.62
N THR A 198 31.12 0.75 -38.54
CA THR A 198 30.05 1.19 -37.63
C THR A 198 30.30 2.62 -37.13
N VAL A 199 29.31 3.48 -37.31
CA VAL A 199 29.35 4.90 -36.93
C VAL A 199 29.73 5.05 -35.46
N ARG A 200 30.72 5.91 -35.15
CA ARG A 200 31.21 6.14 -33.77
C ARG A 200 30.09 6.42 -32.77
N ARG A 201 29.05 7.17 -33.18
CA ARG A 201 27.87 7.46 -32.34
C ARG A 201 27.12 6.20 -31.89
N ILE A 202 26.94 5.23 -32.78
CA ILE A 202 26.30 3.95 -32.46
C ILE A 202 27.17 3.20 -31.44
N ARG A 203 28.48 3.16 -31.67
CA ARG A 203 29.44 2.51 -30.78
C ARG A 203 29.37 3.09 -29.35
N TYR A 204 29.48 4.40 -29.20
CA TYR A 204 29.40 5.08 -27.90
C TYR A 204 28.05 4.83 -27.20
N ALA A 205 26.93 4.87 -27.93
CA ALA A 205 25.61 4.64 -27.36
C ALA A 205 25.46 3.21 -26.80
N VAL A 206 25.91 2.21 -27.56
CA VAL A 206 25.83 0.80 -27.13
C VAL A 206 26.82 0.50 -25.99
N GLU A 207 28.04 1.02 -26.05
CA GLU A 207 29.02 0.87 -24.97
C GLU A 207 28.54 1.50 -23.65
N SER A 208 27.89 2.67 -23.73
CA SER A 208 27.23 3.30 -22.59
C SER A 208 26.14 2.39 -22.00
N LEU A 209 25.32 1.75 -22.83
CA LEU A 209 24.31 0.80 -22.33
C LEU A 209 24.94 -0.42 -21.66
N PHE A 210 26.05 -0.93 -22.20
CA PHE A 210 26.76 -2.08 -21.61
C PHE A 210 27.36 -1.69 -20.25
N ALA A 211 27.80 -0.45 -20.08
CA ALA A 211 28.21 0.08 -18.78
C ALA A 211 27.04 0.09 -17.78
N SER A 212 25.86 0.60 -18.17
CA SER A 212 24.66 0.57 -17.32
C SER A 212 24.24 -0.85 -16.95
N ARG A 213 24.42 -1.84 -17.84
CA ARG A 213 24.14 -3.25 -17.53
C ARG A 213 25.11 -3.81 -16.49
N ARG A 214 26.40 -3.45 -16.52
CA ARG A 214 27.40 -3.92 -15.54
C ARG A 214 27.09 -3.45 -14.12
N THR A 215 26.49 -2.27 -13.99
CA THR A 215 26.04 -1.72 -12.70
C THR A 215 24.62 -2.15 -12.32
N GLY A 216 24.02 -3.11 -13.04
CA GLY A 216 22.67 -3.59 -12.77
C GLY A 216 21.58 -2.53 -12.96
N PHE A 217 21.84 -1.50 -13.78
CA PHE A 217 20.96 -0.34 -13.99
C PHE A 217 20.68 0.46 -12.70
N GLY A 218 21.64 0.53 -11.76
CA GLY A 218 21.47 1.23 -10.48
C GLY A 218 21.01 2.69 -10.60
N ASP A 219 21.47 3.42 -11.62
CA ASP A 219 21.08 4.82 -11.88
C ASP A 219 19.66 4.95 -12.49
N PHE A 220 19.08 3.84 -12.92
CA PHE A 220 17.79 3.75 -13.61
C PHE A 220 16.87 2.76 -12.89
N PRO A 221 16.45 3.06 -11.65
CA PRO A 221 15.57 2.18 -10.90
C PRO A 221 14.24 1.99 -11.62
N GLN A 222 13.66 0.80 -11.55
CA GLN A 222 12.36 0.49 -12.15
C GLN A 222 11.31 1.49 -11.67
N LEU A 223 11.19 1.66 -10.36
CA LEU A 223 10.31 2.64 -9.73
C LEU A 223 11.15 3.64 -8.94
N PRO A 224 11.23 4.92 -9.37
CA PRO A 224 11.83 5.97 -8.55
C PRO A 224 11.10 6.12 -7.22
N ALA A 225 11.82 6.54 -6.18
CA ALA A 225 11.25 6.79 -4.85
C ALA A 225 10.06 7.77 -4.94
N GLY A 226 8.99 7.48 -4.19
CA GLY A 226 7.75 8.27 -4.21
C GLY A 226 6.81 8.01 -5.39
N LEU A 227 7.20 7.21 -6.39
CA LEU A 227 6.36 6.92 -7.58
C LEU A 227 5.78 5.50 -7.60
N ALA A 228 6.00 4.70 -6.57
CA ALA A 228 5.38 3.39 -6.37
C ALA A 228 4.00 3.56 -5.70
N LEU A 229 3.01 4.05 -6.47
CA LEU A 229 1.69 4.46 -5.94
C LEU A 229 0.58 3.40 -6.07
N VAL A 230 0.86 2.28 -6.75
CA VAL A 230 -0.11 1.21 -7.01
C VAL A 230 0.44 -0.09 -6.49
N ASP A 231 -0.34 -0.77 -5.64
CA ASP A 231 0.00 -2.11 -5.16
C ASP A 231 0.08 -3.09 -6.36
N PRO A 232 1.09 -3.96 -6.44
CA PRO A 232 1.16 -5.00 -7.46
C PRO A 232 -0.12 -5.81 -7.68
N SER A 233 -0.96 -6.04 -6.64
CA SER A 233 -2.23 -6.77 -6.79
C SER A 233 -3.31 -6.00 -7.54
N ASP A 234 -3.24 -4.66 -7.51
CA ASP A 234 -4.21 -3.76 -8.13
C ASP A 234 -3.78 -3.34 -9.54
N GLN A 235 -2.59 -3.76 -9.99
CA GLN A 235 -2.09 -3.43 -11.32
C GLN A 235 -2.86 -4.16 -12.41
N VAL A 236 -3.40 -3.39 -13.36
CA VAL A 236 -4.03 -3.93 -14.57
C VAL A 236 -3.07 -3.82 -15.76
N ARG A 237 -2.47 -4.93 -16.16
CA ARG A 237 -1.50 -4.96 -17.27
C ARG A 237 -2.19 -5.19 -18.61
N HIS A 238 -2.04 -4.26 -19.55
CA HIS A 238 -2.61 -4.38 -20.90
C HIS A 238 -1.67 -5.15 -21.82
N SER A 239 -2.22 -6.18 -22.49
CA SER A 239 -1.55 -6.89 -23.57
C SER A 239 -1.76 -6.15 -24.89
N VAL A 240 -0.75 -5.37 -25.30
CA VAL A 240 -0.70 -4.63 -26.57
C VAL A 240 0.55 -5.09 -27.31
N SER A 241 0.47 -5.21 -28.64
CA SER A 241 1.60 -5.62 -29.49
C SER A 241 1.77 -4.65 -30.65
N LEU A 242 3.03 -4.46 -31.07
CA LEU A 242 3.42 -3.69 -32.25
C LEU A 242 3.21 -4.47 -33.56
N GLY A 243 2.88 -5.76 -33.49
CA GLY A 243 2.49 -6.58 -34.64
C GLY A 243 3.65 -7.03 -35.53
N ILE A 244 4.75 -7.47 -34.92
CA ILE A 244 5.86 -8.12 -35.64
C ILE A 244 5.32 -9.39 -36.30
N GLY A 245 5.33 -9.46 -37.65
CA GLY A 245 4.86 -10.64 -38.40
C GLY A 245 3.46 -10.57 -39.03
N GLY A 246 2.86 -9.37 -39.13
CA GLY A 246 1.63 -9.16 -39.92
C GLY A 246 0.32 -9.22 -39.14
N THR A 247 0.35 -9.58 -37.85
CA THR A 247 -0.82 -9.51 -36.96
C THR A 247 -0.76 -8.25 -36.11
N ARG A 248 -1.16 -7.09 -36.66
CA ARG A 248 -1.28 -5.86 -35.86
C ARG A 248 -2.47 -6.02 -34.91
N SER A 249 -2.23 -5.95 -33.60
CA SER A 249 -3.34 -5.76 -32.66
C SER A 249 -4.11 -4.51 -33.10
N LYS A 250 -5.44 -4.60 -33.21
CA LYS A 250 -6.26 -3.45 -33.63
C LYS A 250 -6.20 -2.38 -32.54
N LEU A 251 -5.21 -1.48 -32.66
CA LEU A 251 -5.05 -0.32 -31.78
C LEU A 251 -6.31 0.54 -31.86
N LYS A 252 -7.01 0.67 -30.74
CA LYS A 252 -8.22 1.49 -30.62
C LYS A 252 -7.85 2.87 -30.08
N THR A 253 -7.33 3.75 -30.94
CA THR A 253 -6.87 5.11 -30.56
C THR A 253 -8.01 6.11 -30.33
N ARG A 254 -9.20 5.84 -30.92
CA ARG A 254 -10.46 6.58 -30.70
C ARG A 254 -10.28 8.12 -30.71
N PRO A 255 -9.85 8.74 -31.83
CA PRO A 255 -9.61 10.19 -31.91
C PRO A 255 -10.87 11.02 -31.68
N LYS A 256 -12.06 10.47 -31.99
CA LYS A 256 -13.35 11.15 -31.77
C LYS A 256 -13.65 11.53 -30.32
N LEU A 257 -12.93 10.96 -29.35
CA LEU A 257 -13.07 11.28 -27.94
C LEU A 257 -12.37 12.59 -27.54
N ASP A 258 -11.63 13.23 -28.44
CA ASP A 258 -10.83 14.42 -28.14
C ASP A 258 -11.59 15.73 -28.30
N TRP A 259 -12.74 15.69 -28.96
CA TRP A 259 -13.61 16.85 -29.19
C TRP A 259 -14.97 16.65 -28.53
N PHE A 260 -15.60 17.78 -28.24
CA PHE A 260 -16.93 17.80 -27.66
C PHE A 260 -17.94 17.14 -28.60
N VAL A 261 -18.71 16.21 -28.05
CA VAL A 261 -19.87 15.62 -28.70
C VAL A 261 -21.05 15.78 -27.76
N GLU A 262 -22.14 16.32 -28.28
CA GLU A 262 -23.39 16.47 -27.54
C GLU A 262 -23.94 15.09 -27.15
N THR A 263 -24.44 14.98 -25.92
CA THR A 263 -25.13 13.80 -25.43
C THR A 263 -26.56 14.20 -25.08
N GLU A 264 -27.55 13.37 -25.39
CA GLU A 264 -28.93 13.63 -24.97
C GLU A 264 -29.02 13.85 -23.46
N ALA A 265 -29.80 14.84 -23.02
CA ALA A 265 -29.84 15.26 -21.61
C ALA A 265 -30.14 14.11 -20.63
N PRO A 266 -31.09 13.18 -20.87
CA PRO A 266 -31.32 12.04 -19.98
C PRO A 266 -30.08 11.16 -19.85
N ARG A 267 -29.38 10.90 -20.97
CA ARG A 267 -28.17 10.09 -20.97
C ARG A 267 -27.01 10.80 -20.30
N TYR A 268 -26.87 12.10 -20.52
CA TYR A 268 -25.86 12.94 -19.85
C TYR A 268 -26.00 12.87 -18.33
N MET A 269 -27.22 13.03 -17.81
CA MET A 269 -27.49 12.97 -16.38
C MET A 269 -27.17 11.58 -15.81
N LEU A 270 -27.58 10.51 -16.50
CA LEU A 270 -27.27 9.14 -16.09
C LEU A 270 -25.76 8.86 -16.02
N ASP A 271 -25.02 9.27 -17.06
CA ASP A 271 -23.57 9.08 -17.12
C ASP A 271 -22.84 9.94 -16.06
N THR A 272 -23.36 11.14 -15.76
CA THR A 272 -22.84 12.02 -14.71
C THR A 272 -23.08 11.45 -13.32
N ALA A 273 -24.30 10.97 -13.03
CA ALA A 273 -24.62 10.31 -11.77
C ALA A 273 -23.83 8.98 -11.59
N ALA A 274 -23.57 8.25 -12.67
CA ALA A 274 -22.70 7.07 -12.64
C ALA A 274 -21.25 7.46 -12.29
N TRP A 275 -20.74 8.55 -12.85
CA TRP A 275 -19.42 9.07 -12.50
C TRP A 275 -19.36 9.54 -11.04
N GLU A 276 -20.37 10.23 -10.54
CA GLU A 276 -20.43 10.68 -9.14
C GLU A 276 -20.35 9.50 -8.17
N ARG A 277 -21.05 8.39 -8.46
CA ARG A 277 -20.93 7.15 -7.67
C ARG A 277 -19.52 6.55 -7.72
N ILE A 278 -18.90 6.51 -8.90
CA ILE A 278 -17.55 5.95 -9.07
C ILE A 278 -16.50 6.83 -8.38
N SER A 279 -16.55 8.14 -8.61
CA SER A 279 -15.63 9.10 -7.99
C SER A 279 -15.83 9.20 -6.49
N GLY A 280 -17.07 9.11 -5.98
CA GLY A 280 -17.37 9.04 -4.55
C GLY A 280 -16.75 7.82 -3.85
N ALA A 281 -16.56 6.70 -4.56
CA ALA A 281 -15.85 5.54 -4.03
C ALA A 281 -14.33 5.66 -4.11
N ILE A 282 -13.80 6.36 -5.13
CA ILE A 282 -12.36 6.48 -5.40
C ILE A 282 -11.71 7.62 -4.61
N VAL A 283 -12.34 8.81 -4.56
CA VAL A 283 -11.75 10.00 -3.95
C VAL A 283 -11.38 9.79 -2.47
N PRO A 284 -12.19 9.13 -1.62
CA PRO A 284 -11.79 8.82 -0.25
C PRO A 284 -10.54 7.94 -0.16
N GLN A 285 -10.34 7.02 -1.11
CA GLN A 285 -9.11 6.20 -1.20
C GLN A 285 -7.90 7.03 -1.66
N MET A 286 -8.13 8.15 -2.35
CA MET A 286 -7.06 9.09 -2.72
C MET A 286 -6.77 10.07 -1.60
N ASP A 287 -7.76 10.43 -0.78
CA ASP A 287 -7.56 11.23 0.43
C ASP A 287 -6.66 10.50 1.43
N SER A 288 -6.70 9.17 1.51
CA SER A 288 -5.74 8.39 2.31
C SER A 288 -4.31 8.39 1.75
N LEU A 289 -4.11 8.74 0.47
CA LEU A 289 -2.78 8.94 -0.12
C LEU A 289 -2.26 10.36 0.11
N VAL A 290 -3.12 11.29 0.53
CA VAL A 290 -2.78 12.70 0.76
C VAL A 290 -2.39 12.89 2.23
N PRO A 291 -1.13 13.25 2.51
CA PRO A 291 -0.72 13.59 3.86
C PRO A 291 -1.48 14.84 4.38
N GLY A 292 -1.81 14.86 5.68
CA GLY A 292 -2.61 15.92 6.29
C GLY A 292 -1.95 17.31 6.22
N PRO A 293 -2.71 18.42 6.36
CA PRO A 293 -2.19 19.78 6.21
C PRO A 293 -1.03 20.14 7.17
N GLU A 294 -0.86 19.42 8.28
CA GLU A 294 0.25 19.58 9.23
C GLU A 294 1.58 18.95 8.76
N GLU A 295 1.62 18.39 7.55
CA GLU A 295 2.83 17.82 6.92
C GLU A 295 3.50 18.79 5.94
N ARG A 296 2.92 19.97 5.70
CA ARG A 296 3.41 20.94 4.69
C ARG A 296 4.61 21.78 5.11
N GLU A 297 4.90 21.92 6.41
CA GLU A 297 5.97 22.83 6.87
C GLU A 297 7.36 22.16 6.98
N ALA A 298 7.46 20.84 6.83
CA ALA A 298 8.74 20.13 6.93
C ALA A 298 9.56 20.11 5.62
N ASP A 299 8.92 20.31 4.46
CA ASP A 299 9.55 20.04 3.14
C ASP A 299 10.06 21.29 2.40
N VAL A 300 9.90 22.50 2.97
CA VAL A 300 10.37 23.75 2.32
C VAL A 300 11.80 24.15 2.76
N ALA A 301 12.44 23.37 3.65
CA ALA A 301 13.74 23.72 4.22
C ALA A 301 14.95 22.99 3.59
N SER A 302 14.81 22.32 2.44
CA SER A 302 15.93 21.64 1.78
C SER A 302 15.93 21.83 0.27
N SER A 303 16.25 23.04 -0.18
CA SER A 303 16.82 23.25 -1.52
C SER A 303 17.79 24.44 -1.56
N GLY A 304 19.03 24.18 -1.12
CA GLY A 304 20.25 24.85 -1.61
C GLY A 304 21.23 23.74 -2.01
N GLU A 305 22.02 23.79 -3.08
CA GLU A 305 22.45 24.86 -3.98
C GLU A 305 22.82 24.25 -5.35
N ALA A 306 22.67 25.02 -6.44
CA ALA A 306 23.73 25.23 -7.45
C ALA A 306 23.27 26.16 -8.60
N GLY A 307 23.80 27.39 -8.62
CA GLY A 307 24.25 28.07 -9.85
C GLY A 307 23.39 29.18 -10.46
N GLY A 308 23.83 30.45 -10.33
CA GLY A 308 23.85 31.39 -11.46
C GLY A 308 23.05 32.71 -11.37
N ASP A 309 23.58 33.67 -10.61
CA ASP A 309 23.70 35.12 -10.88
C ASP A 309 22.53 35.93 -11.49
N SER A 310 21.96 36.86 -10.71
CA SER A 310 21.87 38.32 -11.03
C SER A 310 20.95 39.08 -10.07
N LYS A 311 21.54 40.08 -9.39
CA LYS A 311 20.98 41.26 -8.72
C LYS A 311 19.50 41.58 -8.99
N VAL A 312 18.69 41.76 -7.92
CA VAL A 312 17.96 43.01 -7.63
C VAL A 312 17.70 43.15 -6.10
N GLN A 313 18.05 44.33 -5.60
CA GLN A 313 17.92 45.01 -4.30
C GLN A 313 16.42 45.40 -4.07
N GLU A 314 15.75 45.41 -2.91
CA GLU A 314 15.97 46.18 -1.68
C GLU A 314 14.72 46.03 -0.75
N LEU A 315 14.95 46.09 0.58
CA LEU A 315 14.14 46.67 1.70
C LEU A 315 12.68 46.19 1.91
N VAL A 316 12.25 45.84 3.14
CA VAL A 316 12.20 46.73 4.32
C VAL A 316 12.47 45.96 5.62
N ARG A 317 13.33 46.54 6.45
CA ARG A 317 13.53 46.26 7.89
C ARG A 317 12.33 46.75 8.68
N ASP A 318 11.97 46.03 9.74
CA ASP A 318 11.96 46.71 11.04
C ASP A 318 12.39 45.81 12.20
N GLN A 319 13.15 46.44 13.09
CA GLN A 319 13.80 45.94 14.32
C GLN A 319 12.77 45.99 15.49
N ARG A 320 12.87 45.34 16.65
CA ARG A 320 13.98 44.97 17.57
C ARG A 320 13.40 44.17 18.79
N PRO A 321 14.08 43.91 19.94
CA PRO A 321 14.31 42.54 20.44
C PRO A 321 13.97 42.28 21.94
N GLY A 322 14.19 41.04 22.39
CA GLY A 322 14.76 40.75 23.72
C GLY A 322 13.82 40.24 24.82
N ALA A 323 14.05 39.00 25.27
CA ALA A 323 14.23 38.65 26.69
C ALA A 323 14.48 37.13 26.82
N GLN A 324 15.71 36.76 27.18
CA GLN A 324 16.01 35.49 27.84
C GLN A 324 15.73 35.68 29.34
N VAL A 325 15.05 34.72 29.97
CA VAL A 325 15.10 34.53 31.43
C VAL A 325 15.25 33.04 31.68
N GLU A 326 16.36 32.70 32.32
CA GLU A 326 16.68 31.42 32.93
C GLU A 326 16.35 31.52 34.42
N TYR A 327 15.70 30.52 35.02
CA TYR A 327 15.86 30.19 36.45
C TYR A 327 15.56 28.70 36.73
N ALA A 328 16.63 28.02 37.15
CA ALA A 328 16.78 27.09 38.28
C ALA A 328 15.85 25.87 38.50
N ALA A 329 16.52 24.76 38.79
CA ALA A 329 16.02 23.43 39.11
C ALA A 329 15.33 23.30 40.49
N ALA A 330 14.27 22.48 40.53
CA ALA A 330 13.86 21.66 41.67
C ALA A 330 12.98 20.50 41.15
N GLY A 331 13.40 19.25 41.34
CA GLY A 331 12.50 18.09 41.27
C GLY A 331 11.85 17.83 42.66
N PRO A 332 10.82 16.96 42.80
CA PRO A 332 10.60 15.77 41.97
C PRO A 332 9.14 15.52 41.48
N VAL A 333 9.05 14.65 40.49
CA VAL A 333 7.86 14.02 39.89
C VAL A 333 7.03 14.90 38.94
N ASP A 334 7.68 15.38 37.89
CA ASP A 334 6.96 15.77 36.68
C ASP A 334 6.52 14.49 35.95
N ARG A 335 5.23 14.15 36.04
CA ARG A 335 4.58 13.52 34.90
C ARG A 335 4.76 14.51 33.75
N VAL A 336 5.75 14.24 32.90
CA VAL A 336 5.90 14.95 31.63
C VAL A 336 4.71 14.53 30.79
N ASP A 337 3.61 15.26 30.91
CA ASP A 337 2.47 15.13 30.00
C ASP A 337 3.00 15.50 28.61
N MET A 338 3.33 14.47 27.81
CA MET A 338 3.63 14.65 26.41
C MET A 338 2.38 15.23 25.77
N THR A 339 2.48 16.47 25.30
CA THR A 339 1.41 17.10 24.52
C THR A 339 1.08 16.20 23.32
N ASP A 340 -0.17 16.19 22.84
CA ASP A 340 -0.57 15.33 21.72
C ASP A 340 0.32 15.54 20.47
N THR A 341 0.82 16.77 20.29
CA THR A 341 1.80 17.14 19.26
C THR A 341 3.15 16.45 19.43
N ASP A 342 3.63 16.28 20.66
CA ASP A 342 4.88 15.56 20.95
C ASP A 342 4.72 14.05 20.75
N ARG A 343 3.56 13.47 21.11
CA ARG A 343 3.23 12.06 20.81
C ARG A 343 3.21 11.82 19.30
N ILE A 344 2.58 12.69 18.52
CA ILE A 344 2.55 12.59 17.05
C ILE A 344 3.97 12.70 16.47
N ARG A 345 4.77 13.66 16.94
CA ARG A 345 6.16 13.84 16.51
C ARG A 345 7.00 12.59 16.81
N TYR A 346 6.84 12.01 17.99
CA TYR A 346 7.55 10.79 18.37
C TYR A 346 7.13 9.61 17.49
N ARG A 347 5.83 9.40 17.27
CA ARG A 347 5.31 8.34 16.41
C ARG A 347 5.83 8.46 14.97
N ARG A 348 5.91 9.68 14.40
CA ARG A 348 6.51 9.91 13.07
C ARG A 348 8.00 9.53 13.03
N LYS A 349 8.78 9.86 14.07
CA LYS A 349 10.20 9.48 14.14
C LYS A 349 10.37 7.96 14.18
N VAL A 350 9.56 7.27 14.98
CA VAL A 350 9.59 5.80 15.06
C VAL A 350 9.21 5.17 13.71
N TYR A 351 8.20 5.73 13.02
CA TYR A 351 7.80 5.29 11.67
C TYR A 351 8.93 5.39 10.66
N LEU A 352 9.57 6.57 10.60
CA LEU A 352 10.69 6.81 9.70
C LEU A 352 11.87 5.89 10.04
N ALA A 353 12.13 5.65 11.32
CA ALA A 353 13.18 4.72 11.76
C ALA A 353 12.91 3.28 11.30
N LEU A 354 11.66 2.81 11.38
CA LEU A 354 11.26 1.49 10.91
C LEU A 354 11.37 1.34 9.39
N HIS A 355 10.86 2.32 8.64
CA HIS A 355 10.79 2.25 7.17
C HIS A 355 12.11 2.60 6.45
N SER A 356 13.00 3.35 7.09
CA SER A 356 14.33 3.69 6.52
C SER A 356 15.42 2.67 6.83
N SER A 357 15.09 1.58 7.53
CA SER A 357 16.08 0.59 7.98
C SER A 357 16.04 -0.67 7.13
N ALA A 358 17.22 -1.15 6.75
CA ALA A 358 17.35 -2.36 5.93
C ALA A 358 17.33 -3.63 6.79
N THR A 359 17.71 -3.52 8.06
CA THR A 359 17.78 -4.65 9.02
C THR A 359 17.08 -4.31 10.33
N HIS A 360 16.65 -5.35 11.06
CA HIS A 360 15.93 -5.17 12.33
C HIS A 360 16.83 -4.56 13.42
N ASP A 361 18.12 -4.92 13.48
CA ASP A 361 19.08 -4.31 14.42
C ASP A 361 19.28 -2.81 14.15
N GLU A 362 19.36 -2.42 12.87
CA GLU A 362 19.45 -1.00 12.48
C GLU A 362 18.18 -0.24 12.87
N ALA A 363 17.00 -0.84 12.65
CA ALA A 363 15.72 -0.25 13.02
C ALA A 363 15.63 -0.01 14.52
N VAL A 364 15.95 -1.03 15.33
CA VAL A 364 15.95 -0.92 16.80
C VAL A 364 16.94 0.14 17.27
N HIS A 365 18.15 0.16 16.72
CA HIS A 365 19.16 1.16 17.07
C HIS A 365 18.68 2.59 16.74
N LYS A 366 18.08 2.81 15.56
CA LYS A 366 17.52 4.12 15.19
C LYS A 366 16.33 4.51 16.07
N MET A 367 15.44 3.58 16.40
CA MET A 367 14.28 3.83 17.27
C MET A 367 14.68 4.22 18.68
N LEU A 368 15.65 3.52 19.28
CA LEU A 368 16.16 3.85 20.61
C LEU A 368 16.92 5.18 20.62
N ARG A 369 17.67 5.48 19.54
CA ARG A 369 18.36 6.77 19.38
C ARG A 369 17.41 7.93 19.08
N ALA A 370 16.24 7.65 18.49
CA ALA A 370 15.22 8.66 18.21
C ALA A 370 14.57 9.22 19.49
N GLY A 371 14.72 8.52 20.61
CA GLY A 371 14.63 9.00 21.99
C GLY A 371 13.48 9.94 22.33
N VAL A 372 12.54 9.47 23.14
CA VAL A 372 11.84 10.32 24.11
C VAL A 372 12.28 9.86 25.49
N ALA A 373 13.00 10.72 26.21
CA ALA A 373 13.38 10.47 27.59
C ALA A 373 12.19 10.87 28.48
N GLY A 374 11.28 9.91 28.70
CA GLY A 374 10.18 10.08 29.65
C GLY A 374 9.49 8.74 29.96
N PRO A 375 8.97 8.55 31.19
CA PRO A 375 8.16 7.37 31.53
C PRO A 375 6.89 7.33 30.66
N GLY A 376 6.62 6.19 30.01
CA GLY A 376 5.48 6.00 29.10
C GLY A 376 5.80 6.14 27.60
N SER A 377 7.06 6.45 27.28
CA SER A 377 7.55 6.41 25.89
C SER A 377 7.54 5.00 25.29
N GLU A 378 7.69 4.00 26.16
CA GLU A 378 7.75 2.59 25.81
C GLU A 378 6.42 2.09 25.23
N GLU A 379 5.32 2.38 25.94
CA GLU A 379 3.95 2.07 25.49
C GLU A 379 3.65 2.76 24.17
N ALA A 380 3.99 4.05 24.03
CA ALA A 380 3.75 4.79 22.80
C ALA A 380 4.51 4.20 21.58
N LEU A 381 5.71 3.66 21.80
CA LEU A 381 6.49 3.00 20.75
C LEU A 381 5.89 1.64 20.40
N VAL A 382 5.49 0.84 21.39
CA VAL A 382 4.83 -0.45 21.18
C VAL A 382 3.50 -0.29 20.47
N ASP A 383 2.67 0.68 20.89
CA ASP A 383 1.41 1.01 20.21
C ASP A 383 1.66 1.42 18.77
N MET A 384 2.70 2.20 18.53
CA MET A 384 3.08 2.61 17.19
C MET A 384 3.51 1.39 16.34
N LEU A 385 4.29 0.46 16.89
CA LEU A 385 4.65 -0.80 16.22
C LEU A 385 3.41 -1.62 15.87
N LEU A 386 2.48 -1.76 16.81
CA LEU A 386 1.22 -2.49 16.61
C LEU A 386 0.34 -1.82 15.55
N ASP A 387 0.29 -0.49 15.54
CA ASP A 387 -0.44 0.28 14.53
C ASP A 387 0.22 0.17 13.15
N CYS A 388 1.54 0.05 13.06
CA CYS A 388 2.21 -0.27 11.80
C CYS A 388 1.82 -1.68 11.33
N VAL A 389 1.89 -2.66 12.23
CA VAL A 389 1.57 -4.07 11.92
C VAL A 389 0.11 -4.24 11.51
N SER A 390 -0.81 -3.50 12.14
CA SER A 390 -2.24 -3.52 11.80
C SER A 390 -2.52 -2.99 10.40
N GLN A 391 -1.78 -1.97 9.96
CA GLN A 391 -1.93 -1.36 8.63
C GLN A 391 -1.38 -2.22 7.49
N LEU A 392 -0.42 -3.12 7.76
CA LEU A 392 0.20 -3.97 6.74
C LEU A 392 -0.83 -4.79 5.95
N GLN A 393 -0.61 -4.96 4.65
CA GLN A 393 -1.42 -5.88 3.84
C GLN A 393 -1.17 -7.35 4.21
N THR A 394 0.09 -7.67 4.47
CA THR A 394 0.53 -8.99 4.93
C THR A 394 1.53 -8.83 6.07
N TYR A 395 1.46 -9.72 7.06
CA TYR A 395 2.42 -9.71 8.16
C TYR A 395 3.85 -9.92 7.63
N LEU A 396 4.74 -8.99 7.96
CA LEU A 396 6.16 -9.06 7.63
C LEU A 396 6.94 -9.57 8.86
N PRO A 397 7.71 -10.68 8.76
CA PRO A 397 8.53 -11.20 9.86
C PRO A 397 9.51 -10.19 10.46
N PHE A 398 9.86 -9.15 9.70
CA PHE A 398 10.66 -8.02 10.15
C PHE A 398 10.15 -7.40 11.47
N PHE A 399 8.83 -7.22 11.61
CA PHE A 399 8.26 -6.63 12.83
C PHE A 399 8.37 -7.56 14.04
N GLY A 400 8.28 -8.88 13.81
CA GLY A 400 8.56 -9.89 14.83
C GLY A 400 10.02 -9.83 15.30
N ALA A 401 10.97 -9.72 14.36
CA ALA A 401 12.39 -9.62 14.69
C ALA A 401 12.73 -8.32 15.44
N VAL A 402 12.17 -7.17 15.03
CA VAL A 402 12.33 -5.89 15.74
C VAL A 402 11.77 -5.96 17.16
N SER A 403 10.55 -6.48 17.31
CA SER A 403 9.87 -6.58 18.61
C SER A 403 10.59 -7.55 19.55
N THR A 404 11.06 -8.68 19.03
CA THR A 404 11.89 -9.65 19.76
C THR A 404 13.16 -9.00 20.27
N ARG A 405 13.85 -8.25 19.39
CA ARG A 405 15.09 -7.58 19.74
C ARG A 405 14.88 -6.51 20.82
N LEU A 406 13.77 -5.76 20.79
CA LEU A 406 13.41 -4.82 21.87
C LEU A 406 13.19 -5.54 23.21
N CYS A 407 12.43 -6.63 23.22
CA CYS A 407 12.16 -7.42 24.42
C CYS A 407 13.43 -8.02 25.04
N GLN A 408 14.42 -8.38 24.21
CA GLN A 408 15.73 -8.89 24.65
C GLN A 408 16.65 -7.81 25.21
N LEU A 409 16.43 -6.53 24.89
CA LEU A 409 17.29 -5.44 25.36
C LEU A 409 16.94 -5.00 26.79
N HIS A 410 15.65 -4.91 27.14
CA HIS A 410 15.20 -4.48 28.46
C HIS A 410 13.78 -4.97 28.78
N THR A 411 13.53 -5.43 30.01
CA THR A 411 12.25 -6.01 30.45
C THR A 411 11.07 -5.04 30.33
N LYS A 412 11.29 -3.74 30.54
CA LYS A 412 10.30 -2.68 30.29
C LYS A 412 9.57 -2.75 28.93
N TRP A 413 10.19 -3.30 27.89
CA TRP A 413 9.55 -3.48 26.59
C TRP A 413 8.58 -4.66 26.60
N GLN A 414 8.90 -5.71 27.36
CA GLN A 414 8.00 -6.84 27.59
C GLN A 414 6.73 -6.36 28.32
N ASP A 415 6.90 -5.56 29.38
CA ASP A 415 5.78 -4.97 30.13
C ASP A 415 4.87 -4.12 29.21
N ALA A 416 5.46 -3.33 28.31
CA ALA A 416 4.72 -2.52 27.35
C ALA A 416 3.98 -3.35 26.29
N PHE A 417 4.58 -4.44 25.81
CA PHE A 417 3.91 -5.39 24.90
C PHE A 417 2.79 -6.17 25.60
N ASP A 418 2.96 -6.51 26.87
CA ASP A 418 1.94 -7.18 27.68
C ASP A 418 0.71 -6.28 27.90
N ALA A 419 0.93 -5.04 28.33
CA ALA A 419 -0.15 -4.05 28.47
C ALA A 419 -0.88 -3.81 27.13
N ALA A 420 -0.13 -3.72 26.04
CA ALA A 420 -0.71 -3.55 24.70
C ALA A 420 -1.46 -4.79 24.22
N PHE A 421 -1.05 -6.00 24.59
CA PHE A 421 -1.78 -7.23 24.25
C PHE A 421 -3.19 -7.20 24.79
N HIS A 422 -3.34 -6.94 26.09
CA HIS A 422 -4.64 -6.88 26.78
C HIS A 422 -5.55 -5.80 26.17
N SER A 423 -5.02 -4.58 25.99
CA SER A 423 -5.78 -3.48 25.40
C SER A 423 -6.26 -3.79 23.96
N ARG A 424 -5.41 -4.43 23.15
CA ARG A 424 -5.76 -4.81 21.78
C ARG A 424 -6.72 -5.99 21.73
N TYR A 425 -6.61 -6.95 22.64
CA TYR A 425 -7.50 -8.11 22.73
C TYR A 425 -8.95 -7.69 23.03
N GLU A 426 -9.16 -6.77 23.97
CA GLU A 426 -10.48 -6.23 24.29
C GLU A 426 -11.12 -5.45 23.11
N SER A 427 -10.28 -4.71 22.37
CA SER A 427 -10.71 -3.85 21.26
C SER A 427 -10.70 -4.53 19.88
N LEU A 428 -10.47 -5.86 19.78
CA LEU A 428 -10.42 -6.59 18.50
C LEU A 428 -11.68 -6.43 17.64
N HIS A 429 -12.83 -6.19 18.25
CA HIS A 429 -14.10 -6.01 17.55
C HIS A 429 -14.17 -4.71 16.72
N GLN A 430 -13.32 -3.72 17.03
CA GLN A 430 -13.27 -2.42 16.34
C GLN A 430 -12.30 -2.42 15.16
N VAL A 431 -11.53 -3.50 15.01
CA VAL A 431 -10.41 -3.61 14.09
C VAL A 431 -10.78 -4.58 12.96
N ASP A 432 -10.31 -4.31 11.74
CA ASP A 432 -10.61 -5.15 10.59
C ASP A 432 -9.92 -6.52 10.68
N THR A 433 -10.51 -7.51 10.01
CA THR A 433 -10.02 -8.90 10.05
C THR A 433 -8.55 -9.03 9.65
N LYS A 434 -8.05 -8.18 8.75
CA LYS A 434 -6.65 -8.21 8.30
C LYS A 434 -5.70 -7.81 9.44
N ALA A 435 -5.99 -6.68 10.09
CA ALA A 435 -5.21 -6.22 11.23
C ALA A 435 -5.23 -7.24 12.38
N ILE A 436 -6.39 -7.84 12.68
CA ILE A 436 -6.47 -8.93 13.69
C ILE A 436 -5.48 -10.07 13.36
N ARG A 437 -5.44 -10.52 12.10
CA ARG A 437 -4.52 -11.59 11.67
C ARG A 437 -3.05 -11.18 11.76
N ASN A 438 -2.71 -9.93 11.50
CA ASN A 438 -1.33 -9.44 11.57
C ASN A 438 -0.86 -9.27 13.01
N ILE A 439 -1.71 -8.72 13.89
CA ILE A 439 -1.41 -8.59 15.32
C ILE A 439 -1.25 -9.98 15.94
N ALA A 440 -2.14 -10.93 15.62
CA ALA A 440 -2.01 -12.32 16.08
C ALA A 440 -0.69 -12.97 15.63
N ARG A 441 -0.22 -12.72 14.41
CA ARG A 441 1.07 -13.22 13.91
C ARG A 441 2.26 -12.61 14.63
N LEU A 442 2.18 -11.32 15.00
CA LEU A 442 3.23 -10.66 15.77
C LEU A 442 3.38 -11.29 17.15
N TYR A 443 2.28 -11.41 17.91
CA TYR A 443 2.33 -12.01 19.23
C TYR A 443 2.70 -13.49 19.19
N ALA A 444 2.25 -14.23 18.17
CA ALA A 444 2.72 -15.61 17.97
C ALA A 444 4.23 -15.69 17.76
N HIS A 445 4.82 -14.75 17.00
CA HIS A 445 6.27 -14.70 16.80
C HIS A 445 7.01 -14.43 18.12
N LEU A 446 6.50 -13.50 18.94
CA LEU A 446 7.12 -13.16 20.23
C LEU A 446 7.06 -14.32 21.22
N LEU A 447 5.94 -15.05 21.27
CA LEU A 447 5.80 -16.27 22.08
C LEU A 447 6.71 -17.41 21.57
N CYS A 448 6.85 -17.58 20.25
CA CYS A 448 7.71 -18.64 19.69
C CYS A 448 9.21 -18.39 19.89
N CYS A 449 9.62 -17.13 20.03
CA CYS A 449 11.02 -16.74 20.22
C CYS A 449 11.38 -16.53 21.70
N ASP A 450 10.51 -16.94 22.63
CA ASP A 450 10.65 -16.72 24.08
C ASP A 450 10.93 -15.23 24.43
N ALA A 451 10.38 -14.32 23.62
CA ALA A 451 10.54 -12.88 23.81
C ALA A 451 9.52 -12.31 24.80
N LEU A 452 8.34 -12.94 24.87
CA LEU A 452 7.29 -12.68 25.86
C LEU A 452 6.91 -13.98 26.56
N PRO A 453 6.66 -13.95 27.88
CA PRO A 453 6.15 -15.11 28.60
C PRO A 453 4.70 -15.41 28.20
N TRP A 454 4.25 -16.64 28.44
CA TRP A 454 2.85 -17.04 28.21
C TRP A 454 1.86 -16.39 29.19
N GLU A 455 2.37 -15.67 30.19
CA GLU A 455 1.60 -14.86 31.14
C GLU A 455 0.68 -13.85 30.44
N ILE A 456 1.05 -13.36 29.26
CA ILE A 456 0.24 -12.43 28.46
C ILE A 456 -1.13 -13.00 28.07
N MET A 457 -1.30 -14.33 28.13
CA MET A 457 -2.55 -15.01 27.80
C MET A 457 -3.57 -14.98 28.95
N ASP A 458 -3.22 -14.42 30.10
CA ASP A 458 -4.16 -14.25 31.21
C ASP A 458 -5.38 -13.42 30.77
N GLY A 459 -6.54 -13.76 31.30
CA GLY A 459 -7.81 -13.15 30.90
C GLY A 459 -8.38 -13.59 29.54
N VAL A 460 -7.62 -14.31 28.70
CA VAL A 460 -8.12 -14.90 27.44
C VAL A 460 -8.98 -16.12 27.74
N ARG A 461 -10.28 -16.06 27.43
CA ARG A 461 -11.25 -17.15 27.69
C ARG A 461 -11.91 -17.66 26.42
N LEU A 462 -12.07 -18.99 26.33
CA LEU A 462 -12.87 -19.69 25.34
C LEU A 462 -14.20 -20.13 25.95
N SER A 463 -15.27 -19.38 25.68
CA SER A 463 -16.64 -19.73 26.04
C SER A 463 -17.62 -19.22 24.99
N GLU A 464 -18.82 -19.80 24.95
CA GLU A 464 -19.85 -19.37 23.99
C GLU A 464 -20.27 -17.89 24.23
N SER A 465 -20.31 -17.47 25.50
CA SER A 465 -20.78 -16.15 25.92
C SER A 465 -19.74 -15.04 25.78
N THR A 466 -18.44 -15.35 25.96
CA THR A 466 -17.38 -14.33 25.98
C THR A 466 -16.60 -14.26 24.66
N THR A 467 -16.57 -15.34 23.86
CA THR A 467 -15.73 -15.41 22.66
C THR A 467 -16.44 -14.87 21.41
N THR A 468 -16.15 -13.61 21.08
CA THR A 468 -16.61 -12.93 19.86
C THR A 468 -15.99 -13.51 18.58
N ALA A 469 -16.60 -13.25 17.41
CA ALA A 469 -16.07 -13.69 16.12
C ALA A 469 -14.64 -13.17 15.86
N SER A 470 -14.33 -11.93 16.26
CA SER A 470 -12.98 -11.35 16.14
C SER A 470 -11.96 -12.09 17.01
N SER A 471 -12.33 -12.40 18.26
CA SER A 471 -11.48 -13.17 19.18
C SER A 471 -11.20 -14.58 18.66
N ARG A 472 -12.20 -15.24 18.03
CA ARG A 472 -11.99 -16.55 17.37
C ARG A 472 -10.96 -16.48 16.25
N ILE A 473 -11.02 -15.44 15.41
CA ILE A 473 -10.06 -15.25 14.32
C ILE A 473 -8.65 -14.99 14.89
N PHE A 474 -8.55 -14.16 15.92
CA PHE A 474 -7.30 -13.86 16.60
C PHE A 474 -6.65 -15.13 17.15
N LEU A 475 -7.37 -15.87 18.01
CA LEU A 475 -6.88 -17.09 18.64
C LEU A 475 -6.56 -18.18 17.62
N LYS A 476 -7.39 -18.33 16.58
CA LYS A 476 -7.12 -19.27 15.47
C LYS A 476 -5.78 -18.98 14.81
N VAL A 477 -5.51 -17.71 14.49
CA VAL A 477 -4.24 -17.34 13.84
C VAL A 477 -3.07 -17.45 14.81
N LEU A 478 -3.20 -16.97 16.05
CA LEU A 478 -2.17 -17.04 17.08
C LEU A 478 -1.69 -18.48 17.27
N LEU A 479 -2.63 -19.41 17.53
CA LEU A 479 -2.33 -20.81 17.81
C LEU A 479 -1.77 -21.55 16.60
N LEU A 480 -2.32 -21.31 15.38
CA LEU A 480 -1.78 -21.92 14.16
C LEU A 480 -0.35 -21.46 13.87
N GLN A 481 -0.03 -20.19 14.14
CA GLN A 481 1.32 -19.67 13.95
C GLN A 481 2.27 -20.23 15.02
N CYS A 482 1.82 -20.34 16.28
CA CYS A 482 2.60 -20.99 17.33
C CYS A 482 2.89 -22.47 17.01
N ALA A 483 1.88 -23.19 16.52
CA ALA A 483 2.01 -24.58 16.09
C ALA A 483 2.94 -24.72 14.88
N SER A 484 2.95 -23.76 13.97
CA SER A 484 3.87 -23.74 12.83
C SER A 484 5.31 -23.39 13.24
N GLY A 485 5.50 -22.56 14.27
CA GLY A 485 6.82 -22.13 14.76
C GLY A 485 7.50 -23.15 15.67
N LEU A 486 6.78 -23.66 16.67
CA LEU A 486 7.29 -24.61 17.68
C LEU A 486 7.04 -26.08 17.30
N GLY A 487 6.04 -26.33 16.46
CA GLY A 487 5.47 -27.66 16.27
C GLY A 487 4.34 -27.96 17.28
N VAL A 488 3.41 -28.83 16.89
CA VAL A 488 2.21 -29.16 17.70
C VAL A 488 2.58 -29.82 19.04
N LYS A 489 3.47 -30.84 19.04
CA LYS A 489 3.84 -31.56 20.26
C LYS A 489 4.62 -30.69 21.26
N PRO A 490 5.63 -29.89 20.84
CA PRO A 490 6.29 -28.95 21.74
C PRO A 490 5.31 -27.89 22.28
N LEU A 491 4.42 -27.36 21.45
CA LEU A 491 3.39 -26.42 21.89
C LEU A 491 2.49 -27.01 22.98
N CYS A 492 2.04 -28.25 22.85
CA CYS A 492 1.27 -28.92 23.90
C CYS A 492 2.03 -28.97 25.23
N LYS A 493 3.34 -29.28 25.19
CA LYS A 493 4.16 -29.33 26.41
C LYS A 493 4.28 -27.96 27.07
N VAL A 494 4.49 -26.91 26.28
CA VAL A 494 4.62 -25.53 26.78
C VAL A 494 3.33 -25.07 27.43
N LEU A 495 2.18 -25.34 26.81
CA LEU A 495 0.86 -24.96 27.33
C LEU A 495 0.43 -25.78 28.56
N GLN A 496 0.94 -27.00 28.72
CA GLN A 496 0.64 -27.88 29.86
C GLN A 496 1.70 -27.81 30.96
N ASP A 497 2.73 -26.97 30.80
CA ASP A 497 3.75 -26.80 31.81
C ASP A 497 3.17 -26.15 33.08
N LYS A 498 3.68 -26.53 34.25
CA LYS A 498 3.12 -26.07 35.54
C LYS A 498 3.19 -24.57 35.72
N ASP A 499 4.20 -23.94 35.13
CA ASP A 499 4.44 -22.51 35.23
C ASP A 499 3.51 -21.71 34.28
N ASN A 500 3.17 -22.26 33.12
CA ASN A 500 2.33 -21.58 32.12
C ASN A 500 0.83 -21.90 32.24
N ALA A 501 0.49 -23.10 32.73
CA ALA A 501 -0.89 -23.59 32.81
C ALA A 501 -1.89 -22.63 33.49
N PRO A 502 -1.54 -21.90 34.56
CA PRO A 502 -2.45 -20.93 35.19
C PRO A 502 -2.89 -19.81 34.24
N TYR A 503 -1.97 -19.32 33.40
CA TYR A 503 -2.20 -18.17 32.51
C TYR A 503 -2.96 -18.56 31.25
N VAL A 504 -2.87 -19.81 30.82
CA VAL A 504 -3.61 -20.33 29.66
C VAL A 504 -4.86 -21.13 30.05
N ALA A 505 -5.23 -21.14 31.34
CA ALA A 505 -6.37 -21.89 31.85
C ALA A 505 -7.69 -21.51 31.14
N GLY A 506 -7.86 -20.25 30.74
CA GLY A 506 -9.03 -19.80 29.99
C GLY A 506 -9.17 -20.41 28.58
N LEU A 507 -8.10 -20.98 28.01
CA LEU A 507 -8.18 -21.78 26.77
C LEU A 507 -8.63 -23.22 27.02
N PHE A 508 -8.50 -23.71 28.25
CA PHE A 508 -8.81 -25.08 28.66
C PHE A 508 -9.78 -25.07 29.86
N PRO A 509 -11.02 -24.57 29.68
CA PRO A 509 -11.96 -24.41 30.78
C PRO A 509 -12.36 -25.77 31.37
N ASP A 510 -12.29 -25.87 32.70
CA ASP A 510 -12.67 -27.04 33.49
C ASP A 510 -14.10 -26.93 34.08
N SER A 511 -14.80 -25.81 33.87
CA SER A 511 -16.21 -25.62 34.21
C SER A 511 -16.74 -24.30 33.61
N PRO A 512 -18.01 -24.21 33.16
CA PRO A 512 -19.01 -25.27 33.01
C PRO A 512 -18.73 -26.22 31.83
N LEU A 513 -19.36 -27.40 31.81
CA LEU A 513 -19.17 -28.42 30.76
C LEU A 513 -19.40 -27.87 29.34
N ALA A 514 -20.33 -26.93 29.18
CA ALA A 514 -20.60 -26.27 27.91
C ALA A 514 -19.36 -25.54 27.34
N ASP A 515 -18.58 -24.89 28.20
CA ASP A 515 -17.37 -24.15 27.78
C ASP A 515 -16.25 -25.12 27.40
N ALA A 516 -16.13 -26.24 28.14
CA ALA A 516 -15.20 -27.32 27.80
C ALA A 516 -15.50 -27.98 26.43
N VAL A 517 -16.80 -28.18 26.13
CA VAL A 517 -17.24 -28.67 24.81
C VAL A 517 -16.94 -27.64 23.73
N PHE A 518 -17.27 -26.36 23.96
CA PHE A 518 -17.00 -25.27 23.01
C PHE A 518 -15.51 -25.16 22.67
N ALA A 519 -14.63 -25.23 23.68
CA ALA A 519 -13.19 -25.20 23.48
C ALA A 519 -12.70 -26.44 22.70
N CYS A 520 -13.21 -27.65 23.00
CA CYS A 520 -12.91 -28.86 22.21
C CYS A 520 -13.26 -28.69 20.72
N ASP A 521 -14.46 -28.19 20.44
CA ASP A 521 -14.94 -27.97 19.07
C ASP A 521 -14.13 -26.88 18.37
N PHE A 522 -13.77 -25.81 19.08
CA PHE A 522 -12.89 -24.76 18.57
C PHE A 522 -11.53 -25.32 18.12
N PHE A 523 -10.84 -26.09 18.98
CA PHE A 523 -9.56 -26.70 18.61
C PHE A 523 -9.67 -27.69 17.45
N ALA A 524 -10.78 -28.44 17.36
CA ALA A 524 -11.05 -29.34 16.25
C ALA A 524 -11.20 -28.56 14.92
N VAL A 525 -12.00 -27.49 14.91
CA VAL A 525 -12.22 -26.62 13.73
C VAL A 525 -10.94 -25.89 13.30
N VAL A 526 -10.09 -25.51 14.26
CA VAL A 526 -8.80 -24.88 13.97
C VAL A 526 -7.81 -25.89 13.36
N GLY A 527 -7.99 -27.20 13.58
CA GLY A 527 -7.07 -28.25 13.15
C GLY A 527 -5.97 -28.56 14.16
N LEU A 528 -6.19 -28.19 15.43
CA LEU A 528 -5.27 -28.35 16.56
C LEU A 528 -5.87 -29.28 17.63
N GLY A 529 -6.52 -30.36 17.19
CA GLY A 529 -7.21 -31.30 18.08
C GLY A 529 -6.30 -31.91 19.14
N ASP A 530 -5.00 -32.10 18.88
CA ASP A 530 -4.07 -32.67 19.86
C ASP A 530 -3.93 -31.81 21.13
N LEU A 531 -4.10 -30.48 21.03
CA LEU A 531 -4.06 -29.58 22.19
C LEU A 531 -5.25 -29.84 23.14
N ALA A 532 -6.41 -30.21 22.59
CA ALA A 532 -7.63 -30.47 23.36
C ALA A 532 -7.69 -31.88 23.97
N ALA A 533 -6.60 -32.66 23.96
CA ALA A 533 -6.62 -34.01 24.51
C ALA A 533 -7.03 -34.09 26.01
N PRO A 534 -6.44 -33.27 26.93
CA PRO A 534 -6.86 -33.28 28.33
C PRO A 534 -8.32 -32.84 28.52
N LEU A 535 -8.75 -31.89 27.70
CA LEU A 535 -10.11 -31.36 27.74
C LEU A 535 -11.14 -32.38 27.26
N ARG A 536 -10.81 -33.21 26.25
CA ARG A 536 -11.67 -34.31 25.81
C ARG A 536 -11.85 -35.37 26.89
N GLU A 537 -10.78 -35.72 27.60
CA GLU A 537 -10.85 -36.67 28.72
C GLU A 537 -11.76 -36.13 29.82
N PHE A 538 -11.63 -34.83 30.16
CA PHE A 538 -12.50 -34.15 31.10
C PHE A 538 -13.98 -34.17 30.66
N VAL A 539 -14.28 -33.80 29.41
CA VAL A 539 -15.65 -33.80 28.85
C VAL A 539 -16.28 -35.19 28.89
N VAL A 540 -15.52 -36.25 28.60
CA VAL A 540 -16.03 -37.63 28.68
C VAL A 540 -16.33 -38.02 30.12
N SER A 541 -15.42 -37.71 31.06
CA SER A 541 -15.61 -37.98 32.49
C SER A 541 -16.84 -37.27 33.05
N GLU A 542 -17.00 -35.99 32.78
CA GLU A 542 -18.15 -35.20 33.28
C GLU A 542 -19.47 -35.63 32.66
N ARG A 543 -19.50 -35.99 31.37
CA ARG A 543 -20.72 -36.53 30.73
C ARG A 543 -21.16 -37.85 31.36
N GLU A 544 -20.21 -38.70 31.73
CA GLU A 544 -20.54 -39.94 32.45
C GLU A 544 -21.02 -39.66 33.88
N ARG A 545 -20.47 -38.66 34.57
CA ARG A 545 -20.98 -38.19 35.88
C ARG A 545 -22.41 -37.66 35.78
N GLU A 546 -22.70 -36.72 34.87
CA GLU A 546 -24.05 -36.19 34.65
C GLU A 546 -25.07 -37.27 34.27
N ARG A 547 -24.63 -38.35 33.61
CA ARG A 547 -25.47 -39.48 33.24
C ARG A 547 -25.74 -40.40 34.43
N VAL A 548 -24.77 -40.58 35.33
CA VAL A 548 -24.95 -41.33 36.58
C VAL A 548 -25.82 -40.57 37.55
N ASP A 549 -25.62 -39.26 37.70
CA ASP A 549 -26.44 -38.41 38.57
C ASP A 549 -27.89 -38.34 38.11
N ARG A 550 -28.15 -38.17 36.81
CA ARG A 550 -29.53 -38.28 36.26
C ARG A 550 -30.17 -39.63 36.54
N ARG A 551 -29.40 -40.73 36.43
CA ARG A 551 -29.91 -42.07 36.77
C ARG A 551 -30.20 -42.22 38.26
N LEU A 552 -29.43 -41.58 39.13
CA LEU A 552 -29.69 -41.57 40.58
C LEU A 552 -30.91 -40.71 40.92
N GLU A 553 -31.10 -39.56 40.27
CA GLU A 553 -32.30 -38.72 40.40
C GLU A 553 -33.56 -39.45 39.90
N ASP A 554 -33.47 -40.17 38.78
CA ASP A 554 -34.56 -41.01 38.28
C ASP A 554 -34.91 -42.12 39.31
N VAL A 555 -33.91 -42.76 39.93
CA VAL A 555 -34.14 -43.79 40.97
C VAL A 555 -34.70 -43.20 42.26
N ILE A 556 -34.24 -42.02 42.70
CA ILE A 556 -34.74 -41.34 43.91
C ILE A 556 -36.17 -40.82 43.70
N SER A 557 -36.49 -40.31 42.50
CA SER A 557 -37.85 -39.89 42.15
C SER A 557 -38.82 -41.07 41.98
N GLU A 558 -38.32 -42.22 41.51
CA GLU A 558 -39.06 -43.48 41.54
C GLU A 558 -39.31 -43.94 42.99
N ASP A 559 -38.34 -43.88 43.91
CA ASP A 559 -38.51 -44.25 45.33
C ASP A 559 -39.46 -43.30 46.10
N GLU A 560 -39.43 -41.98 45.86
CA GLU A 560 -40.39 -41.03 46.44
C GLU A 560 -41.83 -41.26 45.95
N SER A 561 -42.00 -41.78 44.72
CA SER A 561 -43.31 -42.17 44.20
C SER A 561 -43.85 -43.47 44.81
N TYR A 562 -42.98 -44.34 45.32
CA TYR A 562 -43.37 -45.57 46.06
C TYR A 562 -43.67 -45.31 47.55
N SER A 563 -43.07 -44.29 48.16
CA SER A 563 -43.27 -43.95 49.59
C SER A 563 -44.68 -43.41 49.94
N TYR A 564 -45.51 -43.05 48.96
CA TYR A 564 -46.89 -42.58 49.19
C TYR A 564 -47.96 -43.69 49.13
N SER A 565 -47.57 -44.97 49.17
CA SER A 565 -48.51 -46.11 49.03
C SER A 565 -48.76 -46.97 50.28
N TYR A 566 -48.24 -46.59 51.46
CA TYR A 566 -48.57 -47.28 52.71
C TYR A 566 -48.92 -46.29 53.83
N SER A 567 -50.19 -45.90 53.88
CA SER A 567 -50.89 -45.45 55.10
C SER A 567 -52.39 -45.46 54.80
N ASP A 568 -52.99 -46.64 54.81
CA ASP A 568 -54.40 -46.84 55.13
C ASP A 568 -54.61 -48.33 55.46
N ASP A 569 -54.52 -48.64 56.75
CA ASP A 569 -55.29 -49.69 57.43
C ASP A 569 -55.55 -49.25 58.88
#